data_AF-A0A7C2E1H0-F1
#
_entry.id   AF-A0A7C2E1H0-F1
#
_cell.length_a   1.000
_cell.length_b   1.000
_cell.length_c   1.000
_cell.angle_alpha   90.00
_cell.angle_beta   90.00
_cell.angle_gamma   90.00
#
_symmetry.space_group_name_H-M   'P 1'
#
loop_
_entity.id
_entity.type
_entity.pdbx_description
1 polymer ?
#
loop_
_entity_poly.entity_id
_entity_poly.type
_entity_poly.pdbx_seq_one_letter_code
_entity_poly.pdbx_strand_id
1 'polypeptide(L)'
;MAALLAGALEEVIFRVTDLPGTGTLPSGVAAAGLIGLIEESAKFAALYVGIYRHAQFDEIIDGILYAVAASLGFATLENIAYVLEGGTVVGVLRAALSVPGHAFFGAVMGFYVGLAKFSSRPLA
;
A
#
# COMPACT_ATOMS: atom_id res chain seq x y z
N MET A 1 1.13 8.91 -9.84
CA MET A 1 1.36 10.07 -8.95
C MET A 1 1.44 9.64 -7.47
N ALA A 2 0.48 8.88 -6.93
CA ALA A 2 0.51 8.40 -5.54
C ALA A 2 1.73 7.51 -5.20
N ALA A 3 2.09 6.56 -6.07
CA ALA A 3 3.27 5.72 -5.87
C ALA A 3 4.61 6.49 -5.99
N LEU A 4 4.67 7.54 -6.83
CA LEU A 4 5.85 8.40 -6.91
C LEU A 4 5.97 9.32 -5.68
N LEU A 5 4.84 9.81 -5.16
CA LEU A 5 4.79 10.58 -3.92
C LEU A 5 5.14 9.72 -2.71
N ALA A 6 4.69 8.46 -2.67
CA ALA A 6 5.03 7.52 -1.61
C ALA A 6 6.49 7.09 -1.67
N GLY A 7 7.02 6.76 -2.86
CA GLY A 7 8.45 6.46 -3.03
C GLY A 7 9.34 7.67 -2.69
N ALA A 8 8.93 8.89 -3.06
CA ALA A 8 9.63 10.10 -2.63
C ALA A 8 9.49 10.35 -1.13
N LEU A 9 8.34 10.04 -0.52
CA LEU A 9 8.16 10.10 0.93
C LEU A 9 9.06 9.09 1.64
N GLU A 10 9.14 7.85 1.14
CA GLU A 10 10.00 6.80 1.68
C GLU A 10 11.46 7.20 1.60
N GLU A 11 11.94 7.72 0.48
CA GLU A 11 13.31 8.19 0.34
C GLU A 11 13.59 9.38 1.28
N VAL A 12 12.62 10.29 1.44
CA VAL A 12 12.71 11.39 2.42
C VAL A 12 12.69 10.85 3.85
N ILE A 13 11.87 9.87 4.18
CA ILE A 13 11.81 9.24 5.50
C ILE A 13 13.12 8.52 5.78
N PHE A 14 13.67 7.77 4.82
CA PHE A 14 14.95 7.08 4.96
C PHE A 14 16.11 8.08 5.18
N ARG A 15 16.05 9.25 4.53
CA ARG A 15 17.03 10.33 4.68
C ARG A 15 16.83 11.20 5.93
N VAL A 16 15.59 11.37 6.40
CA VAL A 16 15.22 12.22 7.56
C VAL A 16 15.24 11.44 8.86
N THR A 17 14.89 10.15 8.84
CA THR A 17 14.81 9.37 10.08
C THR A 17 16.17 8.89 10.56
N ASP A 18 17.20 8.87 9.70
CA ASP A 18 18.62 8.67 10.06
C ASP A 18 18.77 7.68 11.25
N LEU A 19 17.99 6.58 11.22
CA LEU A 19 17.64 5.87 12.45
C LEU A 19 18.91 5.34 13.07
N PRO A 20 19.38 5.90 14.21
CA PRO A 20 20.61 5.46 14.82
C PRO A 20 20.29 4.11 15.47
N GLY A 21 20.58 3.02 14.77
CA GLY A 21 20.40 1.69 15.32
C GLY A 21 19.92 0.66 14.34
N THR A 22 20.72 0.36 13.33
CA THR A 22 20.73 -0.95 12.65
C THR A 22 21.30 -2.07 13.53
N GLY A 23 21.28 -1.91 14.87
CA GLY A 23 21.92 -2.80 15.84
C GLY A 23 20.97 -3.61 16.74
N THR A 24 19.68 -3.29 16.83
CA THR A 24 18.74 -4.03 17.71
C THR A 24 17.40 -4.30 17.01
N LEU A 25 16.88 -5.53 17.14
CA LEU A 25 15.59 -5.95 16.54
C LEU A 25 14.38 -5.01 16.80
N PRO A 26 14.26 -4.34 17.97
CA PRO A 26 13.12 -3.45 18.23
C PRO A 26 13.04 -2.22 17.33
N SER A 27 14.17 -1.63 16.92
CA SER A 27 14.18 -0.43 16.06
C SER A 27 13.74 -0.75 14.63
N GLY A 28 14.12 -1.93 14.11
CA GLY A 28 13.72 -2.40 12.79
C GLY A 28 12.21 -2.64 12.67
N VAL A 29 11.57 -3.21 13.71
CA VAL A 29 10.12 -3.42 13.73
C VAL A 29 9.37 -2.08 13.78
N ALA A 30 9.85 -1.12 14.57
CA ALA A 30 9.24 0.21 14.63
C ALA A 30 9.32 0.95 13.29
N ALA A 31 10.48 0.87 12.61
CA ALA A 31 10.67 1.45 11.28
C ALA A 31 9.73 0.80 10.25
N ALA A 32 9.67 -0.54 10.21
CA ALA A 32 8.78 -1.27 9.30
C ALA A 32 7.30 -0.92 9.54
N GLY A 33 6.88 -0.75 10.80
CA GLY A 33 5.53 -0.31 11.14
C GLY A 33 5.20 1.10 10.65
N LEU A 34 6.15 2.04 10.78
CA LEU A 34 5.97 3.42 10.31
C LEU A 34 5.89 3.48 8.77
N ILE A 35 6.79 2.77 8.07
CA ILE A 35 6.79 2.69 6.61
C ILE A 35 5.48 2.07 6.13
N GLY A 36 5.08 0.92 6.69
CA GLY A 36 3.82 0.27 6.33
C GLY A 36 2.60 1.15 6.54
N LEU A 37 2.55 1.93 7.63
CA LEU A 37 1.46 2.89 7.87
C LEU A 37 1.37 3.96 6.78
N ILE A 38 2.53 4.48 6.35
CA ILE A 38 2.62 5.55 5.34
C ILE A 38 2.22 5.00 3.97
N GLU A 39 2.72 3.83 3.60
CA GLU A 39 2.35 3.17 2.36
C GLU A 39 0.84 2.88 2.27
N GLU A 40 0.26 2.31 3.34
CA GLU A 40 -1.15 1.94 3.35
C GLU A 40 -2.04 3.19 3.32
N SER A 41 -1.63 4.26 4.00
CA SER A 41 -2.29 5.57 3.93
C SER A 41 -2.23 6.17 2.52
N ALA A 42 -1.11 6.02 1.81
CA ALA A 42 -0.97 6.48 0.43
C ALA A 42 -1.86 5.70 -0.54
N LYS A 43 -1.94 4.37 -0.40
CA LYS A 43 -2.84 3.50 -1.18
C LYS A 43 -4.31 3.85 -0.91
N PHE A 44 -4.68 4.04 0.36
CA PHE A 44 -6.01 4.49 0.74
C PHE A 44 -6.36 5.85 0.15
N ALA A 45 -5.44 6.84 0.20
CA ALA A 45 -5.67 8.15 -0.40
C ALA A 45 -5.88 8.06 -1.92
N ALA A 46 -5.10 7.21 -2.60
CA ALA A 46 -5.28 6.96 -4.04
C ALA A 46 -6.65 6.35 -4.36
N LEU A 47 -7.09 5.36 -3.58
CA LEU A 47 -8.42 4.76 -3.71
C LEU A 47 -9.52 5.80 -3.43
N TYR A 48 -9.38 6.56 -2.35
CA TYR A 48 -10.37 7.53 -1.90
C TYR A 48 -10.59 8.65 -2.92
N VAL A 49 -9.50 9.23 -3.44
CA VAL A 49 -9.58 10.32 -4.42
C VAL A 49 -10.00 9.79 -5.79
N GLY A 50 -9.50 8.62 -6.20
CA GLY A 50 -9.71 8.11 -7.56
C GLY A 50 -11.07 7.45 -7.79
N ILE A 51 -11.52 6.60 -6.86
CA ILE A 51 -12.60 5.64 -7.11
C ILE A 51 -13.75 5.76 -6.12
N TYR A 52 -13.55 6.28 -4.91
CA TYR A 52 -14.59 6.31 -3.88
C TYR A 52 -15.88 7.03 -4.33
N ARG A 53 -15.76 8.09 -5.13
CA ARG A 53 -16.92 8.83 -5.67
C ARG A 53 -17.35 8.39 -7.07
N HIS A 54 -16.70 7.37 -7.62
CA HIS A 54 -17.00 6.87 -8.96
C HIS A 54 -18.31 6.08 -8.96
N ALA A 55 -19.07 6.15 -10.05
CA ALA A 55 -20.39 5.53 -10.15
C ALA A 55 -20.30 3.99 -10.15
N GLN A 56 -19.22 3.44 -10.72
CA GLN A 56 -18.92 2.01 -10.80
C GLN A 56 -18.40 1.40 -9.49
N PHE A 57 -18.45 2.14 -8.39
CA PHE A 57 -18.24 1.57 -7.06
C PHE A 57 -19.61 1.53 -6.39
N ASP A 58 -20.39 0.51 -6.73
CA ASP A 58 -21.78 0.31 -6.34
C ASP A 58 -22.00 -0.93 -5.47
N GLU A 59 -20.96 -1.78 -5.31
CA GLU A 59 -20.96 -2.92 -4.40
C GLU A 59 -19.80 -2.91 -3.39
N ILE A 60 -19.94 -3.67 -2.29
CA ILE A 60 -18.85 -3.81 -1.30
C ILE A 60 -17.63 -4.51 -1.92
N ILE A 61 -17.87 -5.49 -2.81
CA ILE A 61 -16.81 -6.24 -3.49
C ILE A 61 -15.96 -5.33 -4.37
N ASP A 62 -16.54 -4.31 -4.98
CA ASP A 62 -15.78 -3.31 -5.75
C ASP A 62 -14.74 -2.60 -4.89
N GLY A 63 -15.05 -2.35 -3.61
CA GLY A 63 -14.10 -1.80 -2.66
C GLY A 63 -12.85 -2.66 -2.57
N ILE A 64 -13.02 -3.98 -2.49
CA ILE A 64 -11.91 -4.96 -2.50
C ILE A 64 -11.18 -4.92 -3.85
N LEU A 65 -11.91 -5.02 -4.97
CA LEU A 65 -11.32 -5.10 -6.30
C LEU A 65 -10.47 -3.86 -6.62
N TYR A 66 -11.00 -2.67 -6.39
CA TYR A 66 -10.32 -1.42 -6.64
C TYR A 66 -9.15 -1.18 -5.69
N ALA A 67 -9.29 -1.55 -4.41
CA ALA A 67 -8.20 -1.44 -3.45
C ALA A 67 -7.05 -2.39 -3.78
N VAL A 68 -7.34 -3.65 -4.12
CA VAL A 68 -6.33 -4.63 -4.56
C VAL A 68 -5.64 -4.16 -5.83
N ALA A 69 -6.38 -3.65 -6.82
CA ALA A 69 -5.79 -3.12 -8.05
C ALA A 69 -4.86 -1.93 -7.78
N ALA A 70 -5.27 -1.00 -6.90
CA ALA A 70 -4.45 0.14 -6.49
C ALA A 70 -3.18 -0.32 -5.75
N SER A 71 -3.31 -1.26 -4.81
CA SER A 71 -2.19 -1.82 -4.04
C SER A 71 -1.20 -2.60 -4.91
N LEU A 72 -1.68 -3.37 -5.89
CA LEU A 72 -0.82 -4.09 -6.85
C LEU A 72 -0.10 -3.12 -7.79
N GLY A 73 -0.77 -2.06 -8.25
CA GLY A 73 -0.13 -0.99 -9.03
C GLY A 73 0.98 -0.28 -8.25
N PHE A 74 0.76 -0.02 -6.96
CA PHE A 74 1.77 0.49 -6.04
C PHE A 74 2.95 -0.48 -5.90
N ALA A 75 2.67 -1.73 -5.55
CA ALA A 75 3.66 -2.78 -5.35
C ALA A 75 4.52 -3.03 -6.61
N THR A 76 3.94 -2.87 -7.79
CA THR A 76 4.67 -3.01 -9.06
C THR A 76 5.73 -1.93 -9.21
N LEU A 77 5.39 -0.67 -8.93
CA LEU A 77 6.32 0.46 -9.04
C LEU A 77 7.44 0.34 -8.02
N GLU A 78 7.10 -0.05 -6.79
CA GLU A 78 8.06 -0.31 -5.73
C GLU A 78 9.00 -1.46 -6.11
N ASN A 79 8.46 -2.59 -6.60
CA ASN A 79 9.26 -3.73 -7.01
C ASN A 79 10.24 -3.40 -8.15
N ILE A 80 9.85 -2.53 -9.09
CA ILE A 80 10.74 -2.04 -10.14
C ILE A 80 11.87 -1.19 -9.53
N ALA A 81 11.55 -0.25 -8.64
CA ALA A 81 12.57 0.58 -7.97
C ALA A 81 13.60 -0.29 -7.21
N TYR A 82 13.12 -1.27 -6.46
CA TYR A 82 13.99 -2.22 -5.73
C TYR A 82 14.84 -3.10 -6.66
N VAL A 83 14.35 -3.47 -7.85
CA VAL A 83 15.16 -4.19 -8.84
C VAL A 83 16.27 -3.31 -9.41
N LEU A 84 15.99 -2.02 -9.64
CA LEU A 84 16.97 -1.07 -10.15
C LEU A 84 18.11 -0.81 -9.14
N GLU A 85 17.81 -0.87 -7.85
CA GLU A 85 18.80 -0.68 -6.78
C GLU A 85 19.49 -1.98 -6.34
N GLY A 86 18.72 -3.04 -6.11
CA GLY A 86 19.18 -4.30 -5.49
C GLY A 86 19.35 -5.48 -6.45
N GLY A 87 19.01 -5.31 -7.72
CA GLY A 87 19.12 -6.34 -8.75
C GLY A 87 17.94 -7.32 -8.82
N THR A 88 18.00 -8.25 -9.77
CA THR A 88 16.88 -9.14 -10.13
C THR A 88 16.49 -10.12 -9.02
N VAL A 89 17.45 -10.58 -8.21
CA VAL A 89 17.19 -11.51 -7.10
C VAL A 89 16.28 -10.87 -6.04
N VAL A 90 16.51 -9.58 -5.72
CA VAL A 90 15.65 -8.82 -4.82
C VAL A 90 14.23 -8.72 -5.37
N GLY A 91 14.10 -8.44 -6.67
CA GLY A 91 12.79 -8.39 -7.34
C GLY A 91 12.01 -9.70 -7.29
N VAL A 92 12.68 -10.84 -7.46
CA VAL A 92 12.04 -12.16 -7.41
C VAL A 92 11.55 -12.48 -5.99
N LEU A 93 12.38 -12.23 -4.98
CA LEU A 93 11.98 -12.44 -3.58
C LEU A 93 10.81 -11.54 -3.18
N ARG A 94 10.84 -10.28 -3.61
CA ARG A 94 9.76 -9.32 -3.36
C ARG A 94 8.47 -9.69 -4.12
N ALA A 95 8.58 -10.16 -5.36
CA ALA A 95 7.42 -10.64 -6.13
C ALA A 95 6.74 -11.83 -5.45
N ALA A 96 7.49 -12.69 -4.76
CA ALA A 96 6.93 -13.83 -4.02
C ALA A 96 6.38 -13.47 -2.63
N LEU A 97 6.94 -12.46 -1.97
CA LEU A 97 6.63 -12.14 -0.56
C LEU A 97 5.85 -10.83 -0.39
N SER A 98 6.40 -9.73 -0.90
CA SER A 98 5.84 -8.39 -0.70
C SER A 98 4.60 -8.17 -1.57
N VAL A 99 4.62 -8.57 -2.85
CA VAL A 99 3.49 -8.34 -3.77
C VAL A 99 2.19 -9.01 -3.30
N PRO A 100 2.18 -10.30 -2.88
CA PRO A 100 0.99 -10.91 -2.28
C PRO A 100 0.58 -10.23 -0.96
N GLY A 101 1.54 -9.73 -0.18
CA GLY A 101 1.28 -8.93 1.02
C GLY A 101 0.49 -7.66 0.70
N HIS A 102 0.93 -6.86 -0.27
CA HIS A 102 0.19 -5.67 -0.70
C HIS A 102 -1.21 -5.98 -1.21
N ALA A 103 -1.38 -7.09 -1.94
CA ALA A 103 -2.69 -7.55 -2.37
C ALA A 103 -3.59 -7.88 -1.16
N PHE A 104 -3.06 -8.59 -0.17
CA PHE A 104 -3.80 -8.98 1.03
C PHE A 104 -4.21 -7.75 1.87
N PHE A 105 -3.28 -6.84 2.17
CA PHE A 105 -3.59 -5.63 2.92
C PHE A 105 -4.57 -4.72 2.15
N GLY A 106 -4.37 -4.60 0.83
CA GLY A 106 -5.31 -3.90 -0.05
C GLY A 106 -6.72 -4.49 -0.02
N ALA A 107 -6.84 -5.83 0.00
CA ALA A 107 -8.14 -6.50 0.09
C ALA A 107 -8.85 -6.21 1.43
N VAL A 108 -8.12 -6.27 2.54
CA VAL A 108 -8.66 -5.96 3.89
C VAL A 108 -9.10 -4.50 3.96
N MET A 109 -8.26 -3.57 3.51
CA MET A 109 -8.57 -2.14 3.46
C MET A 109 -9.79 -1.87 2.57
N GLY A 110 -9.84 -2.45 1.36
CA GLY A 110 -10.94 -2.32 0.43
C GLY A 110 -12.27 -2.84 0.94
N PHE A 111 -12.25 -3.95 1.70
CA PHE A 111 -13.45 -4.49 2.35
C PHE A 111 -14.06 -3.48 3.33
N TYR A 112 -13.25 -2.88 4.21
CA TYR A 112 -13.73 -1.88 5.16
C TYR A 112 -14.15 -0.57 4.49
N VAL A 113 -13.48 -0.16 3.40
CA VAL A 113 -13.89 1.00 2.59
C VAL A 113 -15.26 0.76 1.93
N GLY A 114 -15.46 -0.43 1.37
CA GLY A 114 -16.76 -0.85 0.82
C GLY A 114 -17.84 -0.81 1.88
N LEU A 115 -17.62 -1.46 3.04
CA LEU A 115 -18.56 -1.41 4.16
C LEU A 115 -18.87 0.02 4.60
N ALA A 116 -17.87 0.90 4.73
CA ALA A 116 -18.08 2.28 5.14
C ALA A 116 -18.99 3.04 4.15
N LYS A 117 -18.77 2.86 2.84
CA LYS A 117 -19.56 3.50 1.78
C LYS A 117 -21.02 3.04 1.77
N PHE A 118 -21.27 1.76 2.01
CA PHE A 118 -22.62 1.17 1.95
C PHE A 118 -23.31 1.00 3.31
N SER A 119 -22.64 1.34 4.42
CA SER A 119 -23.18 1.24 5.79
C SER A 119 -24.51 1.97 6.01
N SER A 120 -24.82 2.99 5.19
CA SER A 120 -26.05 3.77 5.27
C SER A 120 -27.19 3.25 4.38
N ARG A 121 -26.96 2.18 3.59
CA ARG A 121 -27.99 1.53 2.79
C ARG A 121 -28.60 0.37 3.59
N PRO A 122 -29.94 0.30 3.71
CA PRO A 122 -30.58 -0.88 4.28
C PRO A 122 -30.18 -2.11 3.46
N LEU A 123 -29.72 -3.17 4.13
CA LEU A 123 -29.55 -4.47 3.49
C LEU A 123 -30.94 -4.94 3.08
N ALA A 124 -31.20 -4.94 1.77
CA ALA A 124 -32.43 -5.44 1.16
C ALA A 124 -32.40 -6.96 1.06
#